data_AF-A0A2N5T8T9-F1
#
_entry.id   AF-A0A2N5T8T9-F1
#
_cell.length_a   1.000
_cell.length_b   1.000
_cell.length_c   1.000
_cell.angle_alpha   90.00
_cell.angle_beta   90.00
_cell.angle_gamma   90.00
#
_symmetry.space_group_name_H-M   'P 1'
#
loop_
_entity.id
_entity.type
_entity.pdbx_description
1 polymer ?
#
loop_
_entity_poly.entity_id
_entity_poly.type
_entity_poly.pdbx_seq_one_letter_code
_entity_poly.pdbx_strand_id
1 'polypeptide(L)'
;MKQAYNHYVHYSLAKVANKEKKEEGKHFRDEERKVLQTAQERLKDRQYKFAVSHDLPKRYLKMINTVQAHSDNKYYPDKDIYVVKKLPF
;
A
#
# COMPACT_ATOMS: atom_id res chain seq x y z
N MET A 1 -14.12 32.93 -2.04
CA MET A 1 -14.24 31.45 -2.10
C MET A 1 -13.95 30.86 -3.49
N LYS A 2 -14.60 31.33 -4.57
CA LYS A 2 -14.46 30.74 -5.92
C LYS A 2 -13.04 30.77 -6.50
N GLN A 3 -12.31 31.87 -6.29
CA GLN A 3 -10.93 32.01 -6.79
C GLN A 3 -9.94 31.05 -6.12
N ALA A 4 -10.04 30.87 -4.80
CA ALA A 4 -9.20 29.95 -4.04
C ALA A 4 -9.46 28.49 -4.46
N TYR A 5 -10.73 28.12 -4.65
CA TYR A 5 -11.10 26.80 -5.15
C TYR A 5 -10.55 26.56 -6.55
N ASN A 6 -10.74 27.50 -7.49
CA ASN A 6 -10.20 27.38 -8.84
C ASN A 6 -8.68 27.26 -8.84
N HIS A 7 -8.00 28.06 -8.02
CA HIS A 7 -6.55 27.98 -7.87
C HIS A 7 -6.10 26.60 -7.39
N TYR A 8 -6.76 26.04 -6.37
CA TYR A 8 -6.46 24.71 -5.86
C TYR A 8 -6.66 23.61 -6.91
N VAL A 9 -7.78 23.66 -7.66
CA VAL A 9 -8.08 22.68 -8.71
C VAL A 9 -7.03 22.73 -9.82
N HIS A 10 -6.68 23.92 -10.31
CA HIS A 10 -5.65 24.07 -11.34
C HIS A 10 -4.27 23.62 -10.85
N TYR A 11 -3.92 23.94 -9.60
CA TYR A 11 -2.67 23.49 -8.98
C TYR A 11 -2.60 21.96 -8.87
N SER A 12 -3.70 21.31 -8.44
CA SER A 12 -3.80 19.86 -8.37
C SER A 12 -3.67 19.22 -9.75
N LEU A 13 -4.44 19.70 -10.74
CA LEU A 13 -4.40 19.23 -12.12
C LEU A 13 -3.02 19.41 -12.76
N ALA A 14 -2.35 20.54 -12.51
CA ALA A 14 -1.00 20.79 -13.01
C ALA A 14 0.01 19.77 -12.47
N LYS A 15 -0.11 19.34 -11.21
CA LYS A 15 0.73 18.26 -10.66
C LYS A 15 0.48 16.93 -11.36
N VAL A 16 -0.79 16.58 -11.60
CA VAL A 16 -1.15 15.35 -12.33
C VAL A 16 -0.56 15.39 -13.74
N ALA A 17 -0.83 16.46 -14.49
CA ALA A 17 -0.35 16.64 -15.86
C ALA A 17 1.18 16.61 -15.94
N ASN A 18 1.89 17.23 -14.99
CA ASN A 18 3.36 17.21 -14.95
C ASN A 18 3.93 15.81 -14.66
N LYS A 19 3.22 14.95 -13.92
CA LYS A 19 3.61 13.55 -13.74
C LYS A 19 3.41 12.75 -15.02
N GLU A 20 2.25 12.90 -15.65
CA GLU A 20 1.90 12.20 -16.90
C GLU A 20 2.82 12.58 -18.06
N LYS A 21 3.24 13.85 -18.15
CA LYS A 21 4.25 14.30 -19.13
C LYS A 21 5.60 13.61 -18.98
N LYS A 22 5.98 13.19 -17.78
CA LYS A 22 7.26 12.51 -17.53
C LYS A 22 7.17 11.02 -17.83
N GLU A 23 6.05 10.41 -17.46
CA GLU A 23 5.82 8.98 -17.59
C GLU A 23 4.30 8.72 -17.63
N GLU A 24 3.84 8.14 -18.73
CA GLU A 24 2.42 7.86 -18.96
C GLU A 24 1.87 6.86 -17.92
N GLY A 25 0.68 7.15 -17.39
CA GLY A 25 -0.01 6.33 -16.40
C GLY A 25 0.68 6.31 -15.03
N LYS A 26 1.66 7.18 -14.77
CA LYS A 26 2.37 7.22 -13.49
C LYS A 26 1.46 7.64 -12.35
N HIS A 27 0.61 8.65 -12.56
CA HIS A 27 -0.30 9.11 -11.53
C HIS A 27 -1.24 7.97 -11.08
N PHE A 28 -1.81 7.25 -12.05
CA PHE A 28 -2.70 6.14 -11.77
C PHE A 28 -2.00 5.03 -10.96
N ARG A 29 -0.80 4.60 -11.39
CA ARG A 29 0.01 3.60 -10.68
C ARG A 29 0.39 4.04 -9.25
N ASP A 30 0.72 5.31 -9.06
CA ASP A 30 1.02 5.87 -7.73
C ASP A 30 -0.22 5.81 -6.82
N GLU A 31 -1.39 6.20 -7.33
CA GLU A 31 -2.65 6.15 -6.56
C GLU A 31 -3.05 4.71 -6.22
N GLU A 32 -2.97 3.77 -7.16
CA GLU A 32 -3.21 2.34 -6.88
C GLU A 32 -2.26 1.82 -5.80
N ARG A 33 -0.97 2.17 -5.88
CA ARG A 33 0.02 1.78 -4.87
C ARG A 33 -0.35 2.34 -3.48
N LYS A 34 -0.78 3.60 -3.39
CA LYS A 34 -1.22 4.20 -2.11
C LYS A 34 -2.43 3.48 -1.53
N VAL A 35 -3.40 3.12 -2.37
CA VAL A 35 -4.59 2.37 -1.93
C VAL A 35 -4.19 1.01 -1.37
N LEU A 36 -3.33 0.28 -2.08
CA LEU A 36 -2.82 -1.02 -1.63
C LEU A 36 -2.04 -0.90 -0.32
N GLN A 37 -1.14 0.08 -0.22
CA GLN A 37 -0.38 0.34 1.01
C GLN A 37 -1.31 0.65 2.19
N THR A 38 -2.31 1.51 1.99
CA THR A 38 -3.30 1.85 3.03
C THR A 38 -4.08 0.61 3.48
N ALA A 39 -4.46 -0.26 2.55
CA ALA A 39 -5.14 -1.52 2.87
C ALA A 39 -4.25 -2.46 3.68
N GLN A 40 -2.96 -2.56 3.34
CA GLN A 40 -1.97 -3.35 4.07
C GLN A 40 -1.74 -2.82 5.49
N GLU A 41 -1.62 -1.51 5.67
CA GLU A 41 -1.49 -0.88 6.99
C GLU A 41 -2.69 -1.19 7.88
N ARG A 42 -3.91 -1.10 7.33
CA ARG A 42 -5.14 -1.46 8.05
C ARG A 42 -5.18 -2.94 8.45
N LEU A 43 -4.74 -3.83 7.58
CA LEU A 43 -4.67 -5.27 7.87
C LEU A 43 -3.66 -5.55 8.99
N LYS A 44 -2.47 -4.95 8.89
CA LYS A 44 -1.42 -5.05 9.91
C LYS A 44 -1.92 -4.61 11.28
N ASP A 45 -2.60 -3.46 11.35
CA ASP A 45 -3.13 -2.95 12.62
C ASP A 45 -4.17 -3.90 13.24
N ARG A 46 -5.03 -4.51 12.42
CA ARG A 46 -5.99 -5.53 12.89
C ARG A 46 -5.28 -6.78 13.39
N GLN A 47 -4.30 -7.30 12.65
CA GLN A 47 -3.53 -8.48 13.05
C GLN A 47 -2.72 -8.22 14.31
N TYR A 48 -2.14 -7.03 14.45
CA TYR A 48 -1.40 -6.65 15.65
C TYR A 48 -2.32 -6.60 16.87
N LYS A 49 -3.50 -5.97 16.76
CA LYS A 49 -4.51 -5.96 17.82
C LYS A 49 -4.91 -7.37 18.24
N PHE A 50 -5.15 -8.25 17.27
CA PHE A 50 -5.44 -9.66 17.54
C PHE A 50 -4.29 -10.36 18.25
N ALA A 51 -3.06 -10.18 17.79
CA ALA A 51 -1.89 -10.81 18.39
C ALA A 51 -1.64 -10.37 19.84
N VAL A 52 -1.87 -9.08 20.12
CA VAL A 52 -1.82 -8.54 21.48
C VAL A 52 -2.95 -9.11 22.35
N SER A 53 -4.17 -9.23 21.83
CA SER A 53 -5.30 -9.75 22.61
C SER A 53 -5.20 -11.25 22.93
N HIS A 54 -4.35 -11.99 22.21
CA HIS A 54 -4.10 -13.42 22.41
C HIS A 54 -2.72 -13.69 23.04
N ASP A 55 -2.06 -12.66 23.57
CA ASP A 55 -0.75 -12.76 24.24
C ASP A 55 0.30 -13.52 23.42
N LEU A 56 0.30 -13.34 22.09
CA LEU A 56 1.24 -14.02 21.22
C LEU A 56 2.69 -13.63 21.54
N PRO A 57 3.66 -14.55 21.38
CA PRO A 57 5.06 -14.26 21.65
C PRO A 57 5.56 -13.00 20.93
N LYS A 58 6.42 -12.23 21.61
CA LYS A 58 7.00 -10.96 21.10
C LYS A 58 7.62 -11.09 19.71
N ARG A 59 8.12 -12.28 19.35
CA ARG A 59 8.64 -12.58 18.01
C ARG A 59 7.59 -12.36 16.93
N TYR A 60 6.35 -12.81 17.13
CA TYR A 60 5.25 -12.64 16.18
C TYR A 60 4.79 -11.18 16.09
N LEU A 61 4.71 -10.47 17.22
CA LEU A 61 4.39 -9.05 17.23
C LEU A 61 5.41 -8.23 16.41
N LYS A 62 6.70 -8.56 16.54
CA LYS A 62 7.77 -7.90 15.76
C LYS A 62 7.64 -8.19 14.26
N MET A 63 7.29 -9.42 13.89
CA MET A 63 7.06 -9.81 12.49
C MET A 63 5.82 -9.14 11.88
N ILE A 64 4.74 -9.01 12.63
CA ILE A 64 3.50 -8.35 12.16
C ILE A 64 3.75 -6.84 12.01
N ASN A 65 4.52 -6.21 12.91
CA ASN A 65 4.69 -4.75 12.87
C ASN A 65 5.56 -4.24 11.70
N THR A 66 6.27 -5.12 11.00
CA THR A 66 7.05 -4.74 9.80
C THR A 66 6.12 -4.49 8.60
N VAL A 67 5.69 -3.23 8.42
CA VAL A 67 4.80 -2.77 7.33
C VAL A 67 5.37 -3.07 5.93
N GLN A 68 6.70 -3.02 5.78
CA GLN A 68 7.38 -3.32 4.51
C GLN A 68 7.59 -4.81 4.24
N ALA A 69 7.08 -5.69 5.10
CA ALA A 69 7.01 -7.10 4.77
C ALA A 69 5.94 -7.28 3.69
N HIS A 70 6.35 -7.08 2.44
CA HIS A 70 5.59 -7.49 1.27
C HIS A 70 5.48 -9.01 1.30
N SER A 71 4.55 -9.51 2.10
CA SER A 71 3.87 -10.76 1.80
C SER A 71 3.07 -10.49 0.53
N ASP A 72 3.78 -10.48 -0.60
CA ASP A 72 3.19 -10.55 -1.93
C ASP A 72 2.53 -11.93 -2.03
N ASN A 73 1.46 -12.14 -1.27
CA ASN A 73 0.63 -13.34 -1.31
C ASN A 73 -0.17 -13.30 -2.61
N LYS A 74 0.53 -13.32 -3.75
CA LYS A 74 -0.07 -13.58 -5.04
C LYS A 74 -0.58 -15.02 -4.96
N TYR A 75 -1.88 -15.14 -4.86
CA TYR A 75 -2.57 -16.41 -5.00
C TYR A 75 -2.30 -16.94 -6.40
N TYR A 76 -1.80 -18.18 -6.47
CA TYR A 76 -1.46 -18.86 -7.71
C TYR A 76 -2.55 -19.90 -8.00
N PRO A 77 -3.56 -19.55 -8.83
CA PRO A 77 -4.77 -20.36 -8.97
C PRO A 77 -4.50 -21.77 -9.48
N ASP A 78 -3.53 -21.97 -10.38
CA ASP A 78 -3.27 -23.30 -10.96
C ASP A 78 -2.71 -24.31 -9.95
N LYS A 79 -2.18 -23.82 -8.81
CA LYS A 79 -1.55 -24.65 -7.78
C LYS A 79 -2.23 -24.52 -6.42
N ASP A 80 -3.27 -23.71 -6.31
CA ASP A 80 -3.98 -23.41 -5.06
C ASP A 80 -3.03 -23.05 -3.90
N ILE A 81 -2.02 -22.22 -4.17
CA ILE A 81 -1.01 -21.80 -3.18
C ILE A 81 -0.75 -20.30 -3.24
N TYR A 82 -0.38 -19.74 -2.09
CA TYR A 82 0.12 -18.37 -2.00
C TYR A 82 1.64 -18.36 -2.25
N VAL A 83 2.07 -17.64 -3.29
CA VAL A 83 3.48 -17.56 -3.67
C VAL A 83 4.17 -16.48 -2.85
N VAL A 84 5.00 -16.87 -1.87
CA VAL A 84 5.87 -15.91 -1.18
C VAL A 84 7.07 -15.61 -2.06
N LYS A 85 7.09 -14.44 -2.71
CA LYS A 85 8.29 -13.97 -3.42
C LYS A 85 9.40 -13.65 -2.41
N LYS A 86 10.52 -14.35 -2.53
CA LYS A 86 11.75 -14.02 -1.80
C LYS A 86 12.55 -13.05 -2.66
N LEU A 87 13.09 -11.99 -2.05
CA LEU A 87 14.05 -11.13 -2.73
C LEU A 87 15.31 -11.95 -3.08
N PRO A 88 15.91 -11.77 -4.28
CA PRO A 88 17.22 -12.33 -4.54
C PRO A 88 18.22 -11.71 -3.54
N PHE A 89 19.02 -12.57 -2.94
CA PHE A 89 20.08 -12.18 -2.01
C PHE A 89 21.14 -11.31 -2.69
#